data_AF-A0A329R9G0-F1
#
_entry.id   AF-A0A329R9G0-F1
#
_cell.length_a   1.000
_cell.length_b   1.000
_cell.length_c   1.000
_cell.angle_alpha   90.00
_cell.angle_beta   90.00
_cell.angle_gamma   90.00
#
_symmetry.space_group_name_H-M   'P 1'
#
loop_
_entity.id
_entity.type
_entity.pdbx_description
1 polymer ?
#
loop_
_entity_poly.entity_id
_entity_poly.type
_entity_poly.pdbx_seq_one_letter_code
_entity_poly.pdbx_strand_id
1 'polypeptide(L)'
;MAVELKDLAPLLLKKERANGDIDPVVLTDVLRDGKAANARRKELNRVIEQHPVLSDRDMMFRNHTERYEFGLKKAFHYVKLLQDGGYTDPEDQQILYKALGEPLGFDVHRAMFIPTLENQGTDEQRA
;
A
#
# COMPACT_ATOMS: atom_id res chain seq x y z
N MET A 1 -13.43 -40.36 -9.21
CA MET A 1 -12.30 -39.64 -9.82
C MET A 1 -11.68 -38.77 -8.74
N ALA A 2 -10.35 -38.77 -8.59
CA ALA A 2 -9.67 -37.89 -7.65
C ALA A 2 -9.85 -36.42 -8.10
N VAL A 3 -10.04 -35.51 -7.15
CA VAL A 3 -10.14 -34.07 -7.44
C VAL A 3 -8.73 -33.55 -7.73
N GLU A 4 -8.54 -32.87 -8.86
CA GLU A 4 -7.27 -32.24 -9.22
C GLU A 4 -6.85 -31.20 -8.17
N LEU A 5 -5.55 -31.04 -7.95
CA LEU A 5 -5.05 -30.17 -6.86
C LEU A 5 -5.56 -28.72 -6.97
N LYS A 6 -5.67 -28.19 -8.19
CA LYS A 6 -6.20 -26.84 -8.47
C LYS A 6 -7.64 -26.66 -7.98
N ASP A 7 -8.44 -27.72 -8.04
CA ASP A 7 -9.85 -27.73 -7.66
C ASP A 7 -10.01 -28.12 -6.18
N LEU A 8 -9.05 -28.88 -5.63
CA LEU A 8 -8.99 -29.28 -4.23
C LEU A 8 -8.53 -28.14 -3.31
N ALA A 9 -7.58 -27.31 -3.74
CA ALA A 9 -6.99 -26.26 -2.88
C ALA A 9 -8.01 -25.26 -2.31
N PRO A 10 -8.98 -24.72 -3.10
CA PRO A 10 -10.03 -23.86 -2.55
C PRO A 10 -10.92 -24.57 -1.51
N LEU A 11 -11.17 -25.87 -1.69
CA LEU A 11 -11.96 -26.68 -0.76
C LEU A 11 -11.22 -26.89 0.56
N LEU A 12 -9.92 -27.16 0.51
CA LEU A 12 -9.07 -27.26 1.69
C LEU A 12 -9.03 -25.93 2.44
N LEU A 13 -8.83 -24.80 1.74
CA LEU A 13 -8.87 -23.48 2.37
C LEU A 13 -10.22 -23.18 3.04
N LYS A 14 -11.33 -23.60 2.44
CA LYS A 14 -12.67 -23.45 3.04
C LYS A 14 -12.80 -24.28 4.32
N LYS A 15 -12.30 -25.52 4.31
CA LYS A 15 -12.28 -26.40 5.48
C LYS A 15 -11.45 -25.78 6.61
N GLU A 16 -10.23 -25.33 6.32
CA GLU A 16 -9.35 -24.72 7.32
C GLU A 16 -9.95 -23.44 7.93
N ARG A 17 -10.54 -22.56 7.11
CA ARG A 17 -11.20 -21.34 7.58
C ARG A 17 -12.40 -21.61 8.48
N ALA A 18 -13.09 -22.74 8.29
CA ALA A 18 -14.24 -23.14 9.12
C ALA A 18 -13.83 -23.75 10.47
N ASN A 19 -12.60 -24.25 10.58
CA ASN A 19 -12.10 -24.90 11.79
C ASN A 19 -11.44 -23.92 12.79
N GLY A 20 -11.39 -22.63 12.46
CA GLY A 20 -10.83 -21.61 13.34
C GLY A 20 -11.76 -21.29 14.52
N ASP A 21 -11.16 -21.06 15.69
CA ASP A 21 -11.80 -20.61 16.93
C ASP A 21 -11.72 -19.07 17.11
N ILE A 22 -10.99 -18.39 16.23
CA ILE A 22 -10.81 -16.94 16.23
C ILE A 22 -11.55 -16.32 15.05
N ASP A 23 -12.31 -15.25 15.30
CA ASP A 23 -12.87 -14.41 14.24
C ASP A 23 -11.76 -13.52 13.63
N PRO A 24 -11.35 -13.75 12.37
CA PRO A 24 -10.28 -12.97 11.75
C PRO A 24 -10.67 -11.50 11.54
N VAL A 25 -11.95 -11.17 11.43
CA VAL A 25 -12.41 -9.78 11.28
C VAL A 25 -12.13 -9.00 12.56
N VAL A 26 -12.51 -9.56 13.71
CA VAL A 26 -12.24 -8.97 15.02
C VAL A 26 -10.74 -8.88 15.28
N LEU A 27 -9.98 -9.95 15.02
CA LEU A 27 -8.54 -9.95 15.19
C LEU A 27 -7.87 -8.89 14.30
N THR A 28 -8.32 -8.74 13.05
CA THR A 28 -7.75 -7.72 12.15
C THR A 28 -8.01 -6.32 12.67
N ASP A 29 -9.19 -6.04 13.22
CA ASP A 29 -9.47 -4.75 13.83
C ASP A 29 -8.54 -4.49 15.02
N VAL A 30 -8.29 -5.48 15.87
CA VAL A 30 -7.34 -5.36 17.00
C VAL A 30 -5.91 -5.08 16.50
N LEU A 31 -5.44 -5.79 15.48
CA LEU A 31 -4.09 -5.62 14.90
C LEU A 31 -3.91 -4.32 14.12
N ARG A 32 -4.99 -3.58 13.86
CA ARG A 32 -5.00 -2.33 13.09
C ARG A 32 -5.46 -1.16 13.94
N ASP A 33 -5.24 -1.24 15.26
CA ASP A 33 -5.56 -0.19 16.22
C ASP A 33 -7.05 0.20 16.25
N GLY A 34 -7.91 -0.78 15.96
CA GLY A 34 -9.35 -0.69 16.04
C GLY A 34 -10.07 -0.72 14.69
N LYS A 35 -11.39 -0.86 14.76
CA LYS A 35 -12.28 -0.98 13.60
C LYS A 35 -12.24 0.25 12.67
N ALA A 36 -12.15 1.45 13.24
CA ALA A 36 -12.13 2.69 12.47
C ALA A 36 -10.84 2.81 11.63
N ALA A 37 -9.68 2.58 12.25
CA ALA A 37 -8.40 2.59 11.56
C ALA A 37 -8.30 1.49 10.49
N ASN A 38 -8.79 0.27 10.77
CA ASN A 38 -8.87 -0.77 9.74
C ASN A 38 -9.80 -0.41 8.58
N ALA A 39 -10.95 0.23 8.86
CA ALA A 39 -11.87 0.69 7.83
C ALA A 39 -11.24 1.76 6.93
N ARG A 40 -10.59 2.77 7.53
CA ARG A 40 -9.85 3.80 6.79
C ARG A 40 -8.73 3.19 5.93
N ARG A 41 -7.96 2.27 6.51
CA ARG A 41 -6.91 1.55 5.77
C ARG A 41 -7.46 0.80 4.55
N LYS A 42 -8.61 0.12 4.69
CA LYS A 42 -9.27 -0.60 3.58
C LYS A 42 -9.77 0.37 2.49
N GLU A 43 -10.28 1.53 2.88
CA GLU A 43 -10.68 2.60 1.95
C GLU A 43 -9.49 3.08 1.12
N LEU A 44 -8.38 3.45 1.78
CA LEU A 44 -7.17 3.92 1.11
C LEU A 44 -6.52 2.86 0.22
N ASN A 45 -6.49 1.60 0.67
CA ASN A 45 -6.05 0.49 -0.18
C ASN A 45 -6.87 0.42 -1.47
N ARG A 46 -8.20 0.58 -1.38
CA ARG A 46 -9.08 0.54 -2.53
C ARG A 46 -8.82 1.67 -3.52
N VAL A 47 -8.43 2.86 -3.04
CA VAL A 47 -8.01 3.98 -3.90
C VAL A 47 -6.85 3.56 -4.79
N ILE A 48 -5.83 2.90 -4.23
CA ILE A 48 -4.69 2.41 -5.03
C ILE A 48 -5.08 1.25 -5.94
N GLU A 49 -5.88 0.29 -5.46
CA GLU A 49 -6.36 -0.85 -6.25
C GLU A 49 -7.16 -0.41 -7.49
N GLN A 50 -7.86 0.71 -7.42
CA GLN A 50 -8.68 1.25 -8.51
C GLN A 50 -7.92 2.23 -9.42
N HIS A 51 -6.75 2.72 -8.99
CA HIS A 51 -6.00 3.70 -9.76
C HIS A 51 -5.36 3.05 -11.00
N PRO A 52 -5.50 3.62 -12.21
CA PRO A 52 -5.08 2.98 -13.47
C PRO A 52 -3.57 2.68 -13.56
N VAL A 53 -2.73 3.49 -12.92
CA VAL A 53 -1.26 3.29 -12.88
C VAL A 53 -0.77 2.67 -11.56
N LEU A 54 -1.22 3.16 -10.40
CA LEU A 54 -0.71 2.73 -9.10
C LEU A 54 -1.12 1.31 -8.69
N SER A 55 -2.20 0.78 -9.28
CA SER A 55 -2.67 -0.59 -9.07
C SER A 55 -1.75 -1.66 -9.66
N ASP A 56 -0.88 -1.30 -10.60
CA ASP A 56 0.01 -2.23 -11.31
C ASP A 56 0.89 -3.06 -10.35
N ARG A 57 1.01 -4.36 -10.63
CA ARG A 57 1.79 -5.35 -9.87
C ARG A 57 2.80 -6.14 -10.72
N ASP A 58 2.99 -5.78 -11.97
CA ASP A 58 3.71 -6.59 -12.98
C ASP A 58 5.25 -6.43 -12.92
N MET A 59 5.76 -6.13 -11.73
CA MET A 59 7.12 -5.62 -11.55
C MET A 59 8.16 -6.74 -11.71
N MET A 60 7.73 -7.97 -11.46
CA MET A 60 8.52 -9.19 -11.68
C MET A 60 8.73 -9.51 -13.15
N PHE A 61 7.96 -8.89 -14.05
CA PHE A 61 8.07 -9.08 -15.50
C PHE A 61 8.85 -7.97 -16.20
N ARG A 62 9.40 -7.01 -15.44
CA ARG A 62 10.16 -5.87 -15.97
C ARG A 62 11.65 -6.07 -15.76
N ASN A 63 12.45 -5.65 -16.74
CA ASN A 63 13.89 -5.48 -16.55
C ASN A 63 14.21 -4.22 -15.71
N HIS A 64 15.50 -3.99 -15.44
CA HIS A 64 15.92 -2.88 -14.59
C HIS A 64 15.47 -1.50 -15.11
N THR A 65 15.69 -1.21 -16.40
CA THR A 65 15.33 0.06 -17.02
C THR A 65 13.82 0.27 -17.01
N GLU A 66 13.06 -0.74 -17.43
CA GLU A 66 11.60 -0.69 -17.43
C GLU A 66 11.03 -0.47 -16.02
N ARG A 67 11.63 -1.12 -15.01
CA ARG A 67 11.21 -0.95 -13.62
C ARG A 67 11.53 0.45 -13.10
N TYR A 68 12.67 1.02 -13.47
CA TYR A 68 13.02 2.40 -13.10
C TYR A 68 12.08 3.41 -13.73
N GLU A 69 11.85 3.33 -15.04
CA GLU A 69 10.93 4.22 -15.77
C GLU A 69 9.51 4.14 -15.24
N PHE A 70 9.02 2.91 -14.99
CA PHE A 70 7.69 2.72 -14.43
C PHE A 70 7.58 3.18 -12.97
N GLY A 71 8.65 3.01 -12.19
CA GLY A 71 8.76 3.56 -10.83
C GLY A 71 8.65 5.08 -10.80
N LEU A 72 9.29 5.78 -11.75
CA LEU A 72 9.15 7.24 -11.92
C LEU A 72 7.71 7.63 -12.30
N LYS A 73 7.08 6.86 -13.20
CA LYS A 73 5.66 7.06 -13.55
C LYS A 73 4.76 6.90 -12.33
N LYS A 74 4.95 5.85 -11.53
CA LYS A 74 4.20 5.65 -10.27
C LYS A 74 4.46 6.78 -9.27
N ALA A 75 5.69 7.28 -9.16
CA ALA A 75 6.03 8.39 -8.28
C ALA A 75 5.25 9.66 -8.65
N PHE A 76 5.22 10.01 -9.94
CA PHE A 76 4.42 11.13 -10.45
C PHE A 76 2.93 10.98 -10.09
N HIS A 77 2.34 9.82 -10.38
CA HIS A 77 0.92 9.58 -10.09
C HIS A 77 0.61 9.54 -8.59
N TYR A 78 1.53 9.06 -7.77
CA TYR A 78 1.35 9.07 -6.32
C TYR A 78 1.33 10.51 -5.78
N VAL A 79 2.29 11.36 -6.18
CA VAL A 79 2.31 12.77 -5.77
C VAL A 79 1.04 13.49 -6.25
N LYS A 80 0.59 13.22 -7.49
CA LYS A 80 -0.68 13.76 -8.00
C LYS A 80 -1.89 13.29 -7.22
N LEU A 81 -1.96 12.00 -6.89
CA LEU A 81 -3.03 11.47 -6.04
C LEU A 81 -3.09 12.19 -4.69
N LEU A 82 -1.94 12.43 -4.05
CA LEU A 82 -1.90 13.15 -2.78
C LEU A 82 -2.40 14.59 -2.90
N GLN A 83 -1.96 15.31 -3.93
CA GLN A 83 -2.34 16.70 -4.20
C GLN A 83 -3.83 16.83 -4.55
N ASP A 84 -4.30 16.06 -5.54
CA ASP A 84 -5.65 16.17 -6.07
C ASP A 84 -6.70 15.59 -5.10
N GLY A 85 -6.32 14.57 -4.33
CA GLY A 85 -7.16 13.93 -3.32
C GLY A 85 -7.14 14.62 -1.94
N GLY A 86 -6.29 15.63 -1.74
CA GLY A 86 -6.18 16.35 -0.48
C GLY A 86 -5.70 15.48 0.70
N TYR A 87 -4.86 14.46 0.43
CA TYR A 87 -4.32 13.57 1.46
C TYR A 87 -3.18 14.26 2.21
N THR A 88 -3.52 15.04 3.23
CA THR A 88 -2.54 15.76 4.08
C THR A 88 -2.08 14.96 5.29
N ASP A 89 -2.85 13.96 5.71
CA ASP A 89 -2.54 13.16 6.88
C ASP A 89 -1.34 12.20 6.61
N PRO A 90 -0.26 12.24 7.42
CA PRO A 90 0.92 11.41 7.19
C PRO A 90 0.67 9.91 7.27
N GLU A 91 -0.28 9.46 8.09
CA GLU A 91 -0.63 8.04 8.22
C GLU A 91 -1.37 7.55 6.98
N ASP A 92 -2.34 8.33 6.49
CA ASP A 92 -3.04 8.06 5.23
C ASP A 92 -2.04 7.99 4.06
N GLN A 93 -1.12 8.95 3.97
CA GLN A 93 -0.07 8.96 2.94
C GLN A 93 0.80 7.70 3.02
N GLN A 94 1.14 7.24 4.23
CA GLN A 94 1.93 6.04 4.45
C GLN A 94 1.18 4.76 4.08
N ILE A 95 -0.14 4.70 4.32
CA ILE A 95 -1.00 3.59 3.91
C ILE A 95 -1.09 3.54 2.38
N LEU A 96 -1.38 4.66 1.73
CA LEU A 96 -1.42 4.78 0.27
C LEU A 96 -0.09 4.35 -0.35
N TYR A 97 1.03 4.79 0.22
CA TYR A 97 2.36 4.43 -0.27
C TYR A 97 2.66 2.94 -0.09
N LYS A 98 2.35 2.35 1.07
CA LYS A 98 2.50 0.89 1.29
C LYS A 98 1.63 0.08 0.32
N ALA A 99 0.45 0.60 0.00
CA ALA A 99 -0.46 -0.03 -0.95
C ALA A 99 0.07 -0.01 -2.40
N LEU A 100 1.16 0.69 -2.73
CA LEU A 100 1.81 0.61 -4.04
C LEU A 100 2.51 -0.74 -4.29
N GLY A 101 2.76 -1.51 -3.22
CA GLY A 101 3.32 -2.86 -3.28
C GLY A 101 4.84 -2.92 -3.41
N GLU A 102 5.52 -1.79 -3.62
CA GLU A 102 6.97 -1.69 -3.61
C GLU A 102 7.45 -0.27 -3.28
N PRO A 103 8.71 -0.11 -2.81
CA PRO A 103 9.33 1.19 -2.67
C PRO A 103 9.57 1.85 -4.04
N LEU A 104 9.35 3.15 -4.11
CA LEU A 104 9.63 3.96 -5.29
C LEU A 104 10.97 4.69 -5.14
N GLY A 105 11.52 5.19 -6.26
CA GLY A 105 12.84 5.85 -6.28
C GLY A 105 12.97 7.12 -5.44
N PHE A 106 11.89 7.65 -4.87
CA PHE A 106 11.87 8.83 -4.00
C PHE A 106 11.61 8.50 -2.53
N ASP A 107 11.67 7.21 -2.13
CA ASP A 107 11.40 6.80 -0.74
C ASP A 107 12.29 7.54 0.27
N VAL A 108 13.58 7.65 -0.02
CA VAL A 108 14.54 8.38 0.82
C VAL A 108 14.23 9.87 0.88
N HIS A 109 13.73 10.45 -0.21
CA HIS A 109 13.31 11.86 -0.21
C HIS A 109 12.16 12.07 0.78
N ARG A 110 11.14 11.22 0.73
CA ARG A 110 9.97 11.28 1.62
C ARG A 110 10.30 10.91 3.07
N ALA A 111 11.08 9.86 3.29
CA ALA A 111 11.30 9.29 4.62
C ALA A 111 12.48 9.90 5.39
N MET A 112 13.42 10.53 4.69
CA MET A 112 14.66 11.05 5.31
C MET A 112 14.89 12.52 4.99
N PHE A 113 14.89 12.91 3.71
CA PHE A 113 15.24 14.28 3.30
C PHE A 113 14.23 15.31 3.83
N ILE A 114 12.94 15.13 3.53
CA ILE A 114 11.89 16.05 3.99
C ILE A 114 11.82 16.11 5.52
N PRO A 115 11.75 14.98 6.26
CA PRO A 115 11.78 15.03 7.72
C PRO A 115 13.02 15.70 8.31
N THR A 116 14.18 15.56 7.67
CA THR A 116 15.41 16.22 8.13
C THR A 116 15.29 17.74 7.95
N LEU A 117 14.80 18.20 6.81
CA LEU A 117 14.58 19.62 6.55
C LEU A 117 13.56 20.22 7.54
N GLU A 118 12.43 19.52 7.75
CA GLU A 118 11.36 19.96 8.66
C GLU A 118 11.84 20.04 10.11
N ASN A 119 12.55 19.03 10.59
CA ASN A 119 12.93 18.91 12.00
C ASN A 119 14.24 19.62 12.35
N GLN A 120 15.12 19.88 11.39
CA GLN A 120 16.46 20.43 11.64
C GLN A 120 16.75 21.75 10.92
N GLY A 121 15.92 22.16 9.96
CA GLY A 121 16.05 23.45 9.27
C GLY A 121 15.59 24.64 10.10
N THR A 122 16.11 25.83 9.80
CA THR A 122 15.52 27.09 10.27
C THR A 122 14.23 27.40 9.50
N ASP A 123 13.46 28.40 9.95
CA ASP A 123 12.26 28.83 9.23
C ASP A 123 12.58 29.27 7.80
N GLU A 124 13.69 29.99 7.60
CA GLU A 124 14.13 30.43 6.26
C GLU A 124 14.59 29.26 5.38
N GLN A 125 15.02 28.15 5.96
CA GLN A 125 15.40 26.95 5.22
C GLN A 125 14.20 26.06 4.86
N ARG A 126 13.10 26.18 5.61
CA ARG A 126 11.83 25.47 5.36
C ARG A 126 10.91 26.21 4.38
N ALA A 127 11.04 27.54 4.28
CA ALA A 127 10.24 28.43 3.42
C ALA A 127 10.51 28.20 1.93
#